data_AF-A0A918Q4H0-F1
#
_entry.id   AF-A0A918Q4H0-F1
#
_cell.length_a   1.000
_cell.length_b   1.000
_cell.length_c   1.000
_cell.angle_alpha   90.00
_cell.angle_beta   90.00
_cell.angle_gamma   90.00
#
_symmetry.space_group_name_H-M   'P 1'
#
loop_
_entity.id
_entity.type
_entity.pdbx_description
1 polymer ?
#
loop_
_entity_poly.entity_id
_entity_poly.type
_entity_poly.pdbx_seq_one_letter_code
_entity_poly.pdbx_strand_id
1 'polypeptide(L)'
;MSEPAVTELLGRCGLEVLDEPPAGPLPAPRRAVGITIGGTEPAAKVPLAGPALSARVDAAWLQLARDQHIVDTDGRFLITTTMDGPWIPVRLQGDVRMAEHLVGRGAPSGHAEFVTMARDGSVMCGVTTEEYDVWLVVDRERIKTPPPPPPDIEKFRAATRAKQELEKRYAPERLEQPLDDGWVLLAFHRHTMNLRRLHEIPAESSRDLPPELLGDTRPGTDAPPQRLSESQAQELGRRLGIPVDTRDFGYFLEYQSAEAKSRQSQSRAIAPGLLS
;
A
#
# COMPACT_ATOMS: atom_id res chain seq x y z
N MET A 1 28.49 16.63 4.50
CA MET A 1 29.41 15.49 4.29
C MET A 1 29.15 14.99 2.89
N SER A 2 30.18 14.92 2.04
CA SER A 2 30.04 14.41 0.67
C SER A 2 29.65 12.94 0.70
N GLU A 3 28.74 12.55 -0.20
CA GLU A 3 28.30 11.16 -0.37
C GLU A 3 29.52 10.31 -0.78
N PRO A 4 29.79 9.16 -0.12
CA PRO A 4 30.91 8.31 -0.50
C PRO A 4 30.74 7.85 -1.94
N ALA A 5 31.85 7.73 -2.67
CA ALA A 5 31.82 7.17 -4.02
C ALA A 5 31.20 5.76 -3.96
N VAL A 6 30.35 5.42 -4.93
CA VAL A 6 29.58 4.16 -4.95
C VAL A 6 30.45 2.92 -4.69
N THR A 7 31.67 2.87 -5.24
CA THR A 7 32.62 1.77 -5.00
C THR A 7 33.02 1.64 -3.53
N GLU A 8 33.24 2.74 -2.82
CA GLU A 8 33.59 2.73 -1.40
C GLU A 8 32.40 2.25 -0.56
N LEU A 9 31.19 2.71 -0.88
CA LEU A 9 29.96 2.27 -0.21
C LEU A 9 29.75 0.76 -0.38
N LEU A 10 29.87 0.25 -1.61
CA LEU A 10 29.74 -1.17 -1.90
C LEU A 10 30.86 -1.99 -1.23
N GLY A 11 32.09 -1.47 -1.17
CA GLY A 11 33.19 -2.08 -0.41
C GLY A 11 32.87 -2.31 1.07
N ARG A 12 32.23 -1.32 1.73
CA ARG A 12 31.79 -1.47 3.13
C ARG A 12 30.70 -2.53 3.31
N CYS A 13 29.91 -2.80 2.27
CA CYS A 13 28.90 -3.83 2.25
C CYS A 13 29.47 -5.26 2.11
N GLY A 14 30.80 -5.41 1.98
CA GLY A 14 31.43 -6.68 1.65
C GLY A 14 31.33 -7.02 0.17
N LEU A 15 31.30 -6.01 -0.71
CA LEU A 15 31.18 -6.18 -2.15
C LEU A 15 32.39 -5.59 -2.90
N GLU A 16 32.94 -6.38 -3.80
CA GLU A 16 33.90 -5.91 -4.81
C GLU A 16 33.14 -5.53 -6.08
N VAL A 17 33.36 -4.32 -6.61
CA VAL A 17 32.84 -3.91 -7.92
C VAL A 17 33.68 -4.52 -9.04
N LEU A 18 33.04 -5.10 -10.05
CA LEU A 18 33.71 -5.74 -11.18
C LEU A 18 33.66 -4.87 -12.43
N ASP A 19 34.76 -4.82 -13.18
CA ASP A 19 34.85 -4.13 -14.48
C ASP A 19 34.34 -5.01 -15.65
N GLU A 20 33.32 -5.84 -15.41
CA GLU A 20 32.77 -6.75 -16.41
C GLU A 20 31.38 -6.28 -16.87
N PRO A 21 31.15 -6.06 -18.18
CA PRO A 21 29.82 -5.73 -18.64
C PRO A 21 28.84 -6.90 -18.42
N PRO A 22 27.53 -6.62 -18.29
CA PRO A 22 26.51 -7.65 -18.32
C PRO A 22 26.58 -8.53 -19.57
N ALA A 23 26.20 -9.80 -19.44
CA ALA A 23 26.27 -10.78 -20.53
C ALA A 23 25.28 -10.53 -21.68
N GLY A 24 24.32 -9.62 -21.51
CA GLY A 24 23.29 -9.33 -22.49
C GLY A 24 22.37 -8.16 -22.07
N PRO A 25 21.28 -7.90 -22.81
CA PRO A 25 20.31 -6.89 -22.45
C PRO A 25 19.64 -7.26 -21.12
N LEU A 26 19.72 -6.35 -20.15
CA LEU A 26 19.13 -6.54 -18.83
C LEU A 26 17.80 -5.79 -18.70
N PRO A 27 16.88 -6.28 -17.85
CA PRO A 27 15.77 -5.49 -17.35
C PRO A 27 16.23 -4.15 -16.80
N ALA A 28 15.46 -3.08 -16.99
CA ALA A 28 15.82 -1.76 -16.46
C ALA A 28 15.73 -1.73 -14.91
N PRO A 29 16.68 -1.11 -14.19
CA PRO A 29 16.64 -0.92 -12.73
C PRO A 29 15.30 -0.37 -12.22
N ARG A 30 14.72 0.61 -12.92
CA ARG A 30 13.41 1.19 -12.62
C ARG A 30 12.30 0.14 -12.51
N ARG A 31 12.33 -0.89 -13.37
CA ARG A 31 11.36 -1.99 -13.34
C ARG A 31 11.53 -2.84 -12.09
N ALA A 32 12.77 -3.19 -11.76
CA ALA A 32 13.11 -4.03 -10.61
C ALA A 32 12.75 -3.34 -9.28
N VAL A 33 13.11 -2.06 -9.14
CA VAL A 33 12.73 -1.23 -7.99
C VAL A 33 11.20 -1.10 -7.91
N GLY A 34 10.52 -0.84 -9.04
CA GLY A 34 9.06 -0.76 -9.09
C GLY A 34 8.33 -2.05 -8.67
N ILE A 35 8.89 -3.23 -9.01
CA ILE A 35 8.36 -4.52 -8.54
C ILE A 35 8.49 -4.67 -7.02
N THR A 36 9.61 -4.20 -6.47
CA THR A 36 9.94 -4.30 -5.04
C THR A 36 8.97 -3.48 -4.20
N ILE A 37 8.70 -2.23 -4.59
CA ILE A 37 7.81 -1.31 -3.86
C ILE A 37 6.33 -1.43 -4.22
N GLY A 38 6.00 -2.16 -5.30
CA GLY A 38 4.67 -2.17 -5.91
C GLY A 38 3.62 -3.06 -5.24
N GLY A 39 3.79 -3.44 -3.97
CA GLY A 39 2.83 -4.29 -3.25
C GLY A 39 2.91 -5.77 -3.63
N THR A 40 4.09 -6.26 -4.01
CA THR A 40 4.30 -7.70 -4.22
C THR A 40 4.36 -8.42 -2.88
N GLU A 41 3.73 -9.61 -2.79
CA GLU A 41 3.93 -10.50 -1.64
C GLU A 41 5.41 -10.90 -1.49
N PRO A 42 6.03 -10.69 -0.32
CA PRO A 42 7.44 -10.98 -0.15
C PRO A 42 7.70 -12.49 -0.02
N ALA A 43 8.81 -12.94 -0.58
CA ALA A 43 9.29 -14.32 -0.42
C ALA A 43 9.82 -14.57 1.01
N ALA A 44 10.30 -13.53 1.68
CA ALA A 44 10.65 -13.57 3.10
C ALA A 44 10.40 -12.22 3.78
N LYS A 45 10.06 -12.27 5.07
CA LYS A 45 9.88 -11.09 5.94
C LYS A 45 10.84 -11.19 7.11
N VAL A 46 11.50 -10.08 7.43
CA VAL A 46 12.37 -9.96 8.61
C VAL A 46 11.80 -8.89 9.52
N PRO A 47 11.27 -9.26 10.71
CA PRO A 47 10.69 -8.29 11.63
C PRO A 47 11.66 -7.20 12.04
N LEU A 48 11.22 -5.95 12.03
CA LEU A 48 12.01 -4.81 12.53
C LEU A 48 12.33 -4.96 14.01
N ALA A 49 11.42 -5.57 14.76
CA ALA A 49 11.61 -5.87 16.17
C ALA A 49 12.73 -6.91 16.38
N GLY A 50 13.48 -6.73 17.46
CA GLY A 50 14.53 -7.66 17.89
C GLY A 50 15.95 -7.18 17.56
N PRO A 51 16.96 -7.79 18.20
CA PRO A 51 18.34 -7.35 18.07
C PRO A 51 18.90 -7.64 16.67
N ALA A 52 19.98 -6.93 16.34
CA ALA A 52 20.82 -7.19 15.15
C ALA A 52 20.05 -7.28 13.82
N LEU A 53 19.13 -6.33 13.58
CA LEU A 53 18.30 -6.29 12.37
C LEU A 53 19.12 -6.43 11.09
N SER A 54 20.19 -5.66 10.92
CA SER A 54 21.06 -5.72 9.72
C SER A 54 21.56 -7.15 9.45
N ALA A 55 22.12 -7.82 10.46
CA ALA A 55 22.63 -9.18 10.31
C ALA A 55 21.53 -10.19 9.95
N ARG A 56 20.33 -10.02 10.51
CA ARG A 56 19.17 -10.88 10.17
C ARG A 56 18.72 -10.67 8.73
N VAL A 57 18.68 -9.42 8.25
CA VAL A 57 18.34 -9.09 6.86
C VAL A 57 19.39 -9.62 5.90
N ASP A 58 20.68 -9.42 6.18
CA ASP A 58 21.78 -9.91 5.34
C ASP A 58 21.78 -11.45 5.27
N ALA A 59 21.54 -12.14 6.38
CA ALA A 59 21.44 -13.60 6.41
C ALA A 59 20.22 -14.11 5.60
N ALA A 60 19.06 -13.49 5.78
CA ALA A 60 17.85 -13.84 5.03
C ALA A 60 18.03 -13.60 3.52
N TRP A 61 18.64 -12.46 3.15
CA TRP A 61 18.94 -12.15 1.76
C TRP A 61 19.93 -13.15 1.18
N LEU A 62 21.04 -13.45 1.87
CA LEU A 62 22.06 -14.34 1.34
C LEU A 62 21.54 -15.76 1.14
N GLN A 63 20.72 -16.26 2.08
CA GLN A 63 20.05 -17.55 1.94
C GLN A 63 19.15 -17.55 0.69
N LEU A 64 18.26 -16.57 0.59
CA LEU A 64 17.32 -16.48 -0.53
C LEU A 64 18.02 -16.28 -1.88
N ALA A 65 19.07 -15.45 -1.91
CA ALA A 65 19.83 -15.17 -3.12
C ALA A 65 20.58 -16.39 -3.65
N ARG A 66 21.07 -17.27 -2.75
CA ARG A 66 21.66 -18.55 -3.12
C ARG A 66 20.62 -19.54 -3.60
N ASP A 67 19.52 -19.69 -2.86
CA ASP A 67 18.42 -20.61 -3.20
C ASP A 67 17.79 -20.26 -4.55
N GLN A 68 17.78 -18.98 -4.92
CA GLN A 68 17.23 -18.51 -6.19
C GLN A 68 18.26 -18.40 -7.32
N HIS A 69 19.54 -18.66 -7.06
CA HIS A 69 20.66 -18.48 -8.01
C HIS A 69 20.83 -17.02 -8.50
N ILE A 70 20.53 -16.05 -7.63
CA ILE A 70 20.88 -14.63 -7.88
C ILE A 70 22.38 -14.44 -7.74
N VAL A 71 22.98 -15.06 -6.72
CA VAL A 71 24.42 -15.13 -6.51
C VAL A 71 24.92 -16.41 -7.16
N ASP A 72 25.84 -16.28 -8.11
CA ASP A 72 26.45 -17.45 -8.77
C ASP A 72 27.46 -18.17 -7.86
N THR A 73 28.03 -19.27 -8.37
CA THR A 73 29.01 -20.09 -7.61
C THR A 73 30.29 -19.33 -7.24
N ASP A 74 30.63 -18.28 -7.99
CA ASP A 74 31.79 -17.43 -7.75
C ASP A 74 31.43 -16.21 -6.88
N GLY A 75 30.18 -16.13 -6.39
CA GLY A 75 29.69 -15.05 -5.57
C GLY A 75 29.32 -13.79 -6.35
N ARG A 76 29.17 -13.86 -7.69
CA ARG A 76 28.89 -12.69 -8.53
C ARG A 76 27.41 -12.49 -8.78
N PHE A 77 27.00 -11.23 -8.87
CA PHE A 77 25.63 -10.80 -9.14
C PHE A 77 25.61 -9.32 -9.58
N LEU A 78 24.42 -8.80 -9.85
CA LEU A 78 24.19 -7.38 -10.16
C LEU A 78 23.45 -6.71 -9.00
N ILE A 79 23.81 -5.47 -8.68
CA ILE A 79 23.11 -4.65 -7.68
C ILE A 79 22.75 -3.28 -8.23
N THR A 80 21.62 -2.74 -7.78
CA THR A 80 21.27 -1.33 -7.95
C THR A 80 20.63 -0.82 -6.66
N THR A 81 20.91 0.44 -6.32
CA THR A 81 20.41 1.09 -5.10
C THR A 81 19.41 2.20 -5.40
N THR A 82 19.23 2.55 -6.68
CA THR A 82 18.34 3.64 -7.08
C THR A 82 17.53 3.25 -8.30
N MET A 83 16.33 3.84 -8.43
CA MET A 83 15.40 3.54 -9.52
C MET A 83 15.99 3.83 -10.90
N ASP A 84 16.81 4.88 -11.02
CA ASP A 84 17.39 5.34 -12.29
C ASP A 84 18.91 5.13 -12.35
N GLY A 85 19.47 4.39 -11.39
CA GLY A 85 20.89 4.03 -11.37
C GLY A 85 21.22 2.91 -12.36
N PRO A 86 22.52 2.64 -12.59
CA PRO A 86 22.94 1.48 -13.37
C PRO A 86 22.77 0.17 -12.58
N TRP A 87 22.81 -0.95 -13.30
CA TRP A 87 23.20 -2.22 -12.70
C TRP A 87 24.71 -2.24 -12.51
N ILE A 88 25.15 -2.55 -11.30
CA ILE A 88 26.56 -2.61 -10.92
C ILE A 88 26.92 -4.09 -10.74
N PRO A 89 27.83 -4.63 -11.56
CA PRO A 89 28.38 -5.96 -11.37
C PRO A 89 29.24 -5.99 -10.10
N VAL A 90 28.94 -6.94 -9.22
CA VAL A 90 29.64 -7.10 -7.95
C VAL A 90 29.95 -8.56 -7.64
N ARG A 91 30.91 -8.77 -6.75
CA ARG A 91 31.23 -10.06 -6.16
C ARG A 91 31.23 -9.96 -4.64
N LEU A 92 30.70 -10.98 -3.97
CA LEU A 92 30.83 -11.10 -2.52
C LEU A 92 32.30 -11.19 -2.11
N GLN A 93 32.69 -10.34 -1.16
CA GLN A 93 34.02 -10.31 -0.58
C GLN A 93 33.91 -10.20 0.95
N GLY A 94 34.05 -11.34 1.63
CA GLY A 94 33.96 -11.41 3.09
C GLY A 94 32.54 -11.43 3.62
N ASP A 95 32.32 -10.80 4.78
CA ASP A 95 31.02 -10.75 5.44
C ASP A 95 30.08 -9.77 4.74
N VAL A 96 28.85 -10.21 4.46
CA VAL A 96 27.80 -9.38 3.87
C VAL A 96 27.30 -8.37 4.91
N ARG A 97 27.33 -7.08 4.56
CA ARG A 97 26.87 -5.95 5.38
C ARG A 97 26.02 -4.96 4.60
N MET A 98 25.22 -5.46 3.66
CA MET A 98 24.41 -4.61 2.80
C MET A 98 23.32 -3.90 3.59
N ALA A 99 22.62 -4.61 4.48
CA ALA A 99 21.55 -4.03 5.28
C ALA A 99 22.04 -2.99 6.31
N GLU A 100 23.34 -2.98 6.64
CA GLU A 100 23.95 -1.97 7.51
C GLU A 100 24.13 -0.62 6.80
N HIS A 101 24.44 -0.66 5.50
CA HIS A 101 24.94 0.50 4.74
C HIS A 101 24.02 0.96 3.60
N LEU A 102 23.26 0.06 2.98
CA LEU A 102 22.34 0.36 1.89
C LEU A 102 20.95 0.63 2.46
N VAL A 103 20.80 1.79 3.11
CA VAL A 103 19.57 2.22 3.78
C VAL A 103 18.94 3.42 3.10
N GLY A 104 17.62 3.54 3.25
CA GLY A 104 16.87 4.73 2.82
C GLY A 104 17.41 6.02 3.45
N ARG A 105 17.14 7.16 2.81
CA ARG A 105 17.67 8.46 3.26
C ARG A 105 17.21 8.80 4.69
N GLY A 106 18.16 8.83 5.63
CA GLY A 106 17.89 9.14 7.03
C GLY A 106 17.30 7.97 7.83
N ALA A 107 17.21 6.78 7.23
CA ALA A 107 16.77 5.57 7.91
C ALA A 107 17.91 4.97 8.75
N PRO A 108 17.60 4.28 9.87
CA PRO A 108 18.60 3.62 10.69
C PRO A 108 19.13 2.34 10.02
N SER A 109 20.30 1.87 10.44
CA SER A 109 20.88 0.60 9.96
C SER A 109 19.91 -0.55 10.12
N GLY A 110 19.82 -1.39 9.10
CA GLY A 110 18.88 -2.51 9.01
C GLY A 110 17.60 -2.17 8.23
N HIS A 111 17.27 -0.89 8.05
CA HIS A 111 16.17 -0.45 7.18
C HIS A 111 16.64 -0.41 5.73
N ALA A 112 16.94 -1.59 5.20
CA ALA A 112 17.62 -1.78 3.95
C ALA A 112 16.73 -1.46 2.73
N GLU A 113 17.34 -0.86 1.72
CA GLU A 113 16.74 -0.55 0.43
C GLU A 113 17.74 -0.80 -0.70
N PHE A 114 17.57 -1.90 -1.43
CA PHE A 114 18.39 -2.22 -2.60
C PHE A 114 17.73 -3.31 -3.45
N VAL A 115 18.19 -3.49 -4.69
CA VAL A 115 17.77 -4.59 -5.54
C VAL A 115 18.98 -5.33 -6.10
N THR A 116 18.91 -6.65 -6.07
CA THR A 116 19.91 -7.57 -6.62
C THR A 116 19.32 -8.41 -7.75
N MET A 117 20.15 -8.85 -8.68
CA MET A 117 19.72 -9.62 -9.85
C MET A 117 20.81 -10.60 -10.29
N ALA A 118 20.41 -11.76 -10.80
CA ALA A 118 21.33 -12.68 -11.47
C ALA A 118 21.97 -11.98 -12.69
N ARG A 119 23.21 -12.35 -13.02
CA ARG A 119 23.98 -11.71 -14.11
C ARG A 119 23.33 -11.81 -15.50
N ASP A 120 22.49 -12.83 -15.70
CA ASP A 120 21.73 -13.06 -16.92
C ASP A 120 20.35 -12.37 -16.93
N GLY A 121 19.98 -11.69 -15.84
CA GLY A 121 18.68 -11.04 -15.69
C GLY A 121 17.50 -12.00 -15.46
N SER A 122 17.76 -13.29 -15.20
CA SER A 122 16.72 -14.31 -15.11
C SER A 122 15.85 -14.21 -13.85
N VAL A 123 16.39 -13.65 -12.77
CA VAL A 123 15.76 -13.54 -11.45
C VAL A 123 16.30 -12.33 -10.69
N MET A 124 15.44 -11.65 -9.94
CA MET A 124 15.80 -10.55 -9.04
C MET A 124 15.36 -10.82 -7.59
N CYS A 125 16.00 -10.15 -6.65
CA CYS A 125 15.54 -9.98 -5.26
C CYS A 125 15.67 -8.51 -4.86
N GLY A 126 14.53 -7.89 -4.57
CA GLY A 126 14.46 -6.56 -3.97
C GLY A 126 14.36 -6.65 -2.46
N VAL A 127 14.98 -5.71 -1.77
CA VAL A 127 14.90 -5.53 -0.32
C VAL A 127 14.34 -4.14 -0.07
N THR A 128 13.23 -4.07 0.68
CA THR A 128 12.54 -2.83 1.03
C THR A 128 12.13 -2.87 2.49
N THR A 129 12.11 -1.72 3.15
CA THR A 129 11.61 -1.62 4.53
C THR A 129 10.18 -1.11 4.52
N GLU A 130 9.27 -1.94 5.01
CA GLU A 130 7.87 -1.61 5.21
C GLU A 130 7.62 -1.25 6.69
N GLU A 131 6.37 -0.90 7.03
CA GLU A 131 6.01 -0.36 8.35
C GLU A 131 6.47 -1.22 9.55
N TYR A 132 6.49 -2.55 9.40
CA TYR A 132 6.79 -3.48 10.50
C TYR A 132 7.91 -4.48 10.21
N ASP A 133 8.27 -4.67 8.93
CA ASP A 133 9.21 -5.70 8.50
C ASP A 133 10.08 -5.17 7.36
N VAL A 134 11.27 -5.75 7.22
CA VAL A 134 12.03 -5.70 5.97
C VAL A 134 11.53 -6.84 5.08
N TRP A 135 11.10 -6.49 3.87
CA TRP A 135 10.55 -7.41 2.88
C TRP A 135 11.61 -7.77 1.85
N LEU A 136 11.72 -9.07 1.56
CA LEU A 136 12.56 -9.60 0.49
C LEU A 136 11.65 -10.13 -0.62
N VAL A 137 11.66 -9.46 -1.76
CA VAL A 137 10.75 -9.70 -2.89
C VAL A 137 11.52 -10.35 -4.03
N VAL A 138 11.17 -11.60 -4.38
CA VAL A 138 11.77 -12.32 -5.51
C VAL A 138 10.83 -12.26 -6.72
N ASP A 139 11.40 -12.05 -7.91
CA ASP A 139 10.64 -12.08 -9.16
C ASP A 139 11.45 -12.66 -10.32
N ARG A 140 10.79 -13.48 -11.15
CA ARG A 140 11.36 -14.11 -12.37
C ARG A 140 10.62 -13.74 -13.65
N GLU A 141 9.36 -13.34 -13.53
CA GLU A 141 8.44 -13.21 -14.67
C GLU A 141 8.18 -11.74 -15.00
N ARG A 142 7.78 -10.94 -14.01
CA ARG A 142 7.46 -9.52 -14.21
C ARG A 142 8.70 -8.71 -14.55
N ILE A 143 9.87 -9.13 -14.10
CA ILE A 143 11.15 -8.50 -14.42
C ILE A 143 11.50 -8.61 -15.91
N LYS A 144 11.06 -9.68 -16.60
CA LYS A 144 11.29 -9.90 -18.04
C LYS A 144 10.25 -9.22 -18.91
N THR A 145 9.06 -8.98 -18.39
CA THR A 145 8.01 -8.28 -19.13
C THR A 145 8.30 -6.77 -19.19
N PRO A 146 8.08 -6.12 -20.35
CA PRO A 146 8.08 -4.66 -20.42
C PRO A 146 7.13 -4.10 -19.37
N PRO A 147 7.49 -3.00 -18.66
CA PRO A 147 6.54 -2.36 -17.77
C PRO A 147 5.27 -2.04 -18.58
N PRO A 148 4.07 -2.19 -17.99
CA PRO A 148 2.87 -1.67 -18.63
C PRO A 148 3.13 -0.19 -18.96
N PRO A 149 2.60 0.32 -20.08
CA PRO A 149 2.78 1.72 -20.44
C PRO A 149 2.46 2.57 -19.22
N PRO A 150 3.29 3.59 -18.90
CA PRO A 150 3.08 4.43 -17.74
C PRO A 150 1.62 4.86 -17.75
N PRO A 151 0.91 4.69 -16.61
CA PRO A 151 -0.49 5.07 -16.55
C PRO A 151 -0.59 6.51 -17.05
N ASP A 152 -1.53 6.77 -17.95
CA ASP A 152 -1.79 8.10 -18.45
C ASP A 152 -1.85 9.04 -17.24
N ILE A 153 -0.84 9.91 -17.12
CA ILE A 153 -0.63 10.72 -15.92
C ILE A 153 -1.82 11.66 -15.73
N GLU A 154 -2.43 12.14 -16.82
CA GLU A 154 -3.65 12.92 -16.73
C GLU A 154 -4.82 12.06 -16.27
N LYS A 155 -4.98 10.85 -16.79
CA LYS A 155 -6.03 9.92 -16.33
C LYS A 155 -5.83 9.50 -14.87
N PHE A 156 -4.60 9.26 -14.43
CA PHE A 156 -4.26 8.92 -13.05
C PHE A 156 -4.47 10.12 -12.12
N ARG A 157 -4.05 11.32 -12.52
CA ARG A 157 -4.35 12.56 -11.79
C ARG A 157 -5.83 12.86 -11.77
N ALA A 158 -6.56 12.61 -12.85
CA ALA A 158 -8.01 12.76 -12.93
C ALA A 158 -8.72 11.74 -12.04
N ALA A 159 -8.27 10.48 -12.02
CA ALA A 159 -8.79 9.46 -11.11
C ALA A 159 -8.45 9.76 -9.64
N THR A 160 -7.27 10.30 -9.37
CA THR A 160 -6.85 10.72 -8.02
C THR A 160 -7.60 11.96 -7.57
N ARG A 161 -7.80 12.96 -8.45
CA ARG A 161 -8.64 14.13 -8.19
C ARG A 161 -10.10 13.73 -8.03
N ALA A 162 -10.61 12.83 -8.87
CA ALA A 162 -11.96 12.30 -8.72
C ALA A 162 -12.09 11.55 -7.39
N LYS A 163 -11.13 10.71 -7.01
CA LYS A 163 -11.08 10.05 -5.70
C LYS A 163 -11.01 11.07 -4.56
N GLN A 164 -10.17 12.10 -4.65
CA GLN A 164 -10.03 13.15 -3.64
C GLN A 164 -11.25 14.06 -3.56
N GLU A 165 -11.91 14.35 -4.68
CA GLU A 165 -13.16 15.12 -4.72
C GLU A 165 -14.32 14.27 -4.22
N LEU A 166 -14.33 12.96 -4.52
CA LEU A 166 -15.24 12.01 -3.89
C LEU A 166 -14.95 11.93 -2.39
N GLU A 167 -13.70 11.87 -1.95
CA GLU A 167 -13.34 11.88 -0.53
C GLU A 167 -13.65 13.23 0.12
N LYS A 168 -13.47 14.38 -0.53
CA LYS A 168 -13.91 15.67 0.03
C LYS A 168 -15.43 15.81 0.08
N ARG A 169 -16.14 15.25 -0.90
CA ARG A 169 -17.59 15.33 -1.04
C ARG A 169 -18.33 14.28 -0.22
N TYR A 170 -17.67 13.17 0.09
CA TYR A 170 -18.27 11.97 0.70
C TYR A 170 -17.46 11.36 1.86
N ALA A 171 -16.25 11.86 2.20
CA ALA A 171 -15.64 11.48 3.46
C ALA A 171 -16.50 12.10 4.55
N PRO A 172 -17.01 11.29 5.49
CA PRO A 172 -17.57 11.85 6.70
C PRO A 172 -16.42 12.58 7.38
N GLU A 173 -16.62 13.85 7.73
CA GLU A 173 -15.87 14.45 8.83
C GLU A 173 -15.80 13.39 9.94
N ARG A 174 -14.59 13.15 10.48
CA ARG A 174 -14.44 12.22 11.61
C ARG A 174 -15.53 12.58 12.60
N LEU A 175 -16.32 11.60 13.01
CA LEU A 175 -17.40 11.85 13.94
C LEU A 175 -16.83 12.54 15.17
N GLU A 176 -17.22 13.80 15.34
CA GLU A 176 -16.83 14.57 16.49
C GLU A 176 -17.63 14.05 17.67
N GLN A 177 -16.96 13.78 18.79
CA GLN A 177 -17.67 13.42 20.00
C GLN A 177 -18.47 14.64 20.49
N PRO A 178 -19.68 14.44 21.05
CA PRO A 178 -20.30 13.16 21.38
C PRO A 178 -20.98 12.45 20.19
N LEU A 179 -20.88 11.13 20.15
CA LEU A 179 -21.65 10.29 19.23
C LEU A 179 -23.06 10.13 19.79
N ASP A 180 -24.08 10.59 19.08
CA ASP A 180 -25.48 10.40 19.48
C ASP A 180 -26.10 9.21 18.74
N ASP A 181 -27.23 8.70 19.22
CA ASP A 181 -28.03 7.73 18.47
C ASP A 181 -28.69 8.43 17.27
N GLY A 182 -28.67 7.83 16.09
CA GLY A 182 -29.27 8.47 14.94
C GLY A 182 -29.17 7.71 13.63
N TRP A 183 -29.90 8.21 12.64
CA TRP A 183 -29.89 7.68 11.29
C TRP A 183 -28.60 8.03 10.56
N VAL A 184 -28.09 7.08 9.82
CA VAL A 184 -26.87 7.20 9.03
C VAL A 184 -27.20 6.85 7.59
N LEU A 185 -26.83 7.76 6.68
CA LEU A 185 -26.87 7.51 5.24
C LEU A 185 -25.59 6.79 4.81
N LEU A 186 -25.75 5.62 4.22
CA LEU A 186 -24.70 4.81 3.64
C LEU A 186 -24.79 4.83 2.11
N ALA A 187 -23.65 4.67 1.45
CA ALA A 187 -23.56 4.45 0.01
C ALA A 187 -22.68 3.23 -0.30
N PHE A 188 -23.24 2.33 -1.09
CA PHE A 188 -22.57 1.17 -1.64
C PHE A 188 -22.13 1.49 -3.07
N HIS A 189 -20.82 1.53 -3.31
CA HIS A 189 -20.26 1.77 -4.62
C HIS A 189 -20.36 0.52 -5.48
N ARG A 190 -21.12 0.57 -6.57
CA ARG A 190 -21.45 -0.63 -7.38
C ARG A 190 -20.23 -1.27 -8.04
N HIS A 191 -19.28 -0.47 -8.53
CA HIS A 191 -18.08 -0.98 -9.20
C HIS A 191 -17.01 -1.53 -8.23
N THR A 192 -16.82 -0.89 -7.07
CA THR A 192 -15.76 -1.28 -6.12
C THR A 192 -16.26 -2.19 -5.00
N MET A 193 -17.57 -2.45 -4.96
CA MET A 193 -18.25 -3.29 -3.96
C MET A 193 -18.01 -2.84 -2.51
N ASN A 194 -17.79 -1.53 -2.31
CA ASN A 194 -17.50 -0.96 -0.99
C ASN A 194 -18.69 -0.20 -0.42
N LEU A 195 -19.08 -0.53 0.82
CA LEU A 195 -20.06 0.23 1.60
C LEU A 195 -19.35 1.34 2.40
N ARG A 196 -19.83 2.57 2.26
CA ARG A 196 -19.30 3.74 2.98
C ARG A 196 -20.42 4.45 3.73
N ARG A 197 -20.06 5.00 4.88
CA ARG A 197 -20.90 5.95 5.60
C ARG A 197 -20.69 7.33 4.99
N LEU A 198 -21.77 7.97 4.55
CA LEU A 198 -21.73 9.29 3.93
C LEU A 198 -22.07 10.41 4.91
N HIS A 199 -23.13 10.23 5.70
CA HIS A 199 -23.68 11.33 6.49
C HIS A 199 -24.41 10.83 7.73
N GLU A 200 -24.26 11.56 8.84
CA GLU A 200 -25.15 11.43 9.99
C GLU A 200 -26.34 12.34 9.78
N ILE A 201 -27.56 11.82 9.88
CA ILE A 201 -28.76 12.65 9.79
C ILE A 201 -28.99 13.25 11.18
N PRO A 202 -28.92 14.59 11.33
CA PRO A 202 -29.14 15.22 12.62
C PRO A 202 -30.52 14.88 13.19
N ALA A 203 -30.63 14.79 14.51
CA ALA A 203 -31.87 14.39 15.17
C ALA A 203 -33.03 15.35 14.82
N GLU A 204 -32.74 16.65 14.70
CA GLU A 204 -33.68 17.67 14.23
C GLU A 204 -34.13 17.42 12.79
N SER A 205 -33.20 17.12 11.87
CA SER A 205 -33.52 16.83 10.47
C SER A 205 -34.31 15.52 10.32
N SER A 206 -34.08 14.54 11.20
CA SER A 206 -34.80 13.27 11.17
C SER A 206 -36.30 13.42 11.46
N ARG A 207 -36.71 14.46 12.20
CA ARG A 207 -38.12 14.75 12.49
C ARG A 207 -38.87 15.29 11.28
N ASP A 208 -38.15 15.91 10.36
CA ASP A 208 -38.69 16.51 9.14
C ASP A 208 -38.67 15.52 7.95
N LEU A 209 -38.08 14.34 8.13
CA LEU A 209 -38.08 13.30 7.11
C LEU A 209 -39.41 12.54 7.12
N PRO A 210 -39.99 12.25 5.93
CA PRO A 210 -41.21 11.47 5.85
C PRO A 210 -41.04 10.11 6.55
N PRO A 211 -42.03 9.65 7.34
CA PRO A 211 -42.00 8.32 7.95
C PRO A 211 -41.78 7.20 6.92
N GLU A 212 -42.27 7.40 5.69
CA GLU A 212 -42.09 6.50 4.54
C GLU A 212 -40.62 6.35 4.08
N LEU A 213 -39.77 7.32 4.42
CA LEU A 213 -38.34 7.33 4.11
C LEU A 213 -37.51 6.65 5.22
N LEU A 214 -37.94 6.76 6.48
CA LEU A 214 -37.23 6.23 7.65
C LEU A 214 -37.71 4.84 8.11
N GLY A 215 -38.90 4.40 7.68
CA GLY A 215 -39.51 3.19 8.24
C GLY A 215 -39.98 3.40 9.69
N ASP A 216 -40.00 2.35 10.52
CA ASP A 216 -40.27 2.50 11.95
C ASP A 216 -39.24 3.45 12.58
N THR A 217 -39.73 4.48 13.26
CA THR A 217 -38.93 5.65 13.70
C THR A 217 -37.76 5.33 14.64
N ARG A 218 -37.68 4.09 15.15
CA ARG A 218 -36.54 3.51 15.88
C ARG A 218 -36.49 1.99 15.63
N PRO A 219 -35.84 1.52 14.56
CA PRO A 219 -35.56 0.11 14.41
C PRO A 219 -34.73 -0.36 15.61
N GLY A 220 -34.88 -1.62 16.03
CA GLY A 220 -33.94 -2.20 16.99
C GLY A 220 -32.50 -2.02 16.49
N THR A 221 -31.54 -1.85 17.39
CA THR A 221 -30.13 -1.54 17.10
C THR A 221 -29.42 -2.55 16.18
N ASP A 222 -30.06 -3.68 15.89
CA ASP A 222 -29.57 -4.76 15.03
C ASP A 222 -30.37 -4.91 13.71
N ALA A 223 -31.22 -3.94 13.36
CA ALA A 223 -31.96 -3.97 12.10
C ALA A 223 -31.01 -3.81 10.90
N PRO A 224 -31.17 -4.60 9.83
CA PRO A 224 -30.33 -4.47 8.65
C PRO A 224 -30.53 -3.10 7.98
N PRO A 225 -29.50 -2.55 7.30
CA PRO A 225 -29.64 -1.30 6.57
C PRO A 225 -30.79 -1.35 5.55
N GLN A 226 -31.68 -0.38 5.63
CA GLN A 226 -32.80 -0.22 4.71
C GLN A 226 -32.30 0.34 3.38
N ARG A 227 -32.49 -0.40 2.30
CA ARG A 227 -32.17 0.09 0.95
C ARG A 227 -33.16 1.17 0.53
N LEU A 228 -32.63 2.29 0.03
CA LEU A 228 -33.41 3.35 -0.59
C LEU A 228 -33.65 3.07 -2.07
N SER A 229 -34.83 3.41 -2.56
CA SER A 229 -35.08 3.58 -4.00
C SER A 229 -34.30 4.77 -4.55
N GLU A 230 -34.17 4.87 -5.87
CA GLU A 230 -33.49 6.01 -6.51
C GLU A 230 -34.19 7.33 -6.19
N SER A 231 -35.53 7.35 -6.19
CA SER A 231 -36.31 8.55 -5.85
C SER A 231 -36.18 8.93 -4.38
N GLN A 232 -36.16 7.96 -3.46
CA GLN A 232 -35.93 8.19 -2.04
C GLN A 232 -34.54 8.75 -1.77
N ALA A 233 -33.51 8.21 -2.42
CA ALA A 233 -32.14 8.69 -2.29
C ALA A 233 -32.02 10.15 -2.80
N GLN A 234 -32.59 10.45 -3.97
CA GLN A 234 -32.58 11.81 -4.53
C GLN A 234 -33.31 12.82 -3.63
N GLU A 235 -34.46 12.44 -3.08
CA GLU A 235 -35.23 13.29 -2.17
C GLU A 235 -34.47 13.57 -0.87
N LEU A 236 -33.87 12.53 -0.28
CA LEU A 236 -33.07 12.65 0.93
C LEU A 236 -31.85 13.56 0.70
N GLY A 237 -31.15 13.35 -0.43
CA GLY A 237 -30.02 14.20 -0.83
C GLY A 237 -30.41 15.66 -0.97
N ARG A 238 -31.54 15.95 -1.63
CA ARG A 238 -32.06 17.31 -1.79
C ARG A 238 -32.34 18.00 -0.45
N ARG A 239 -32.91 17.28 0.52
CA ARG A 239 -33.24 17.82 1.86
C ARG A 239 -32.02 18.06 2.72
N LEU A 240 -31.05 17.16 2.67
CA LEU A 240 -29.82 17.26 3.45
C LEU A 240 -28.75 18.13 2.77
N GLY A 241 -29.01 18.61 1.54
CA GLY A 241 -28.02 19.34 0.74
C GLY A 241 -26.85 18.46 0.27
N ILE A 242 -27.06 17.15 0.17
CA ILE A 242 -26.04 16.16 -0.18
C ILE A 242 -26.25 15.72 -1.63
N PRO A 243 -25.21 15.77 -2.48
CA PRO A 243 -25.30 15.23 -3.83
C PRO A 243 -25.48 13.71 -3.81
N VAL A 244 -26.37 13.21 -4.67
CA VAL A 244 -26.68 11.78 -4.78
C VAL A 244 -26.48 11.34 -6.23
N ASP A 245 -25.73 10.26 -6.41
CA ASP A 245 -25.46 9.63 -7.70
C ASP A 245 -25.96 8.18 -7.70
N THR A 246 -27.21 7.99 -8.12
CA THR A 246 -27.86 6.66 -8.11
C THR A 246 -27.33 5.72 -9.19
N ARG A 247 -26.56 6.22 -10.16
CA ARG A 247 -25.96 5.41 -11.23
C ARG A 247 -24.82 4.58 -10.67
N ASP A 248 -23.94 5.23 -9.92
CA ASP A 248 -22.72 4.59 -9.39
C ASP A 248 -22.90 4.02 -7.98
N PHE A 249 -23.93 4.47 -7.24
CA PHE A 249 -24.16 4.08 -5.85
C PHE A 249 -25.55 3.50 -5.60
N GLY A 250 -25.63 2.55 -4.68
CA GLY A 250 -26.85 2.17 -3.97
C GLY A 250 -26.85 2.80 -2.59
N TYR A 251 -27.96 3.41 -2.18
CA TYR A 251 -28.05 4.13 -0.90
C TYR A 251 -28.83 3.32 0.13
N PHE A 252 -28.41 3.41 1.39
CA PHE A 252 -29.04 2.73 2.51
C PHE A 252 -29.16 3.66 3.71
N LEU A 253 -30.20 3.45 4.51
CA LEU A 253 -30.36 4.05 5.82
C LEU A 253 -30.17 3.02 6.90
N GLU A 254 -29.39 3.36 7.91
CA GLU A 254 -29.16 2.52 9.08
C GLU A 254 -29.31 3.38 10.33
N TYR A 255 -30.11 2.93 11.29
CA TYR A 255 -30.14 3.56 12.60
C TYR A 255 -28.97 3.00 13.42
N GLN A 256 -28.05 3.84 13.84
CA GLN A 256 -26.88 3.43 14.60
C GLN A 256 -26.92 4.06 15.99
N SER A 257 -26.67 3.25 17.03
CA SER A 257 -26.46 3.77 18.38
C SER A 257 -25.08 4.43 18.50
N ALA A 258 -24.93 5.31 19.49
CA ALA A 258 -23.67 5.89 19.90
C ALA A 258 -22.59 4.81 20.14
N GLU A 259 -22.99 3.69 20.77
CA GLU A 259 -22.10 2.55 21.01
C GLU A 259 -21.68 1.86 19.70
N ALA A 260 -22.62 1.62 18.77
CA ALA A 260 -22.30 1.04 17.47
C ALA A 260 -21.37 1.96 16.65
N LYS A 261 -21.63 3.27 16.66
CA LYS A 261 -20.78 4.30 16.04
C LYS A 261 -19.39 4.34 16.65
N SER A 262 -19.30 4.19 17.98
CA SER A 262 -18.03 4.15 18.73
C SER A 262 -17.23 2.90 18.34
N ARG A 263 -17.85 1.72 18.37
CA ARG A 263 -17.21 0.46 17.96
C ARG A 263 -16.76 0.48 16.51
N GLN A 264 -17.57 0.98 15.57
CA GLN A 264 -17.20 1.11 14.15
C GLN A 264 -16.07 2.13 13.93
N SER A 265 -16.07 3.25 14.67
CA SER A 265 -14.98 4.23 14.62
C SER A 265 -13.68 3.65 15.18
N GLN A 266 -13.76 2.86 16.25
CA GLN A 266 -12.62 2.16 16.84
C GLN A 266 -12.11 0.99 15.97
N SER A 267 -12.98 0.25 15.30
CA SER A 267 -12.59 -0.81 14.37
C SER A 267 -11.99 -0.26 13.07
N ARG A 268 -12.39 0.95 12.66
CA ARG A 268 -11.71 1.69 11.57
C ARG A 268 -10.36 2.27 12.00
N ALA A 269 -10.13 2.46 13.30
CA ALA A 269 -8.86 2.91 13.84
C ALA A 269 -7.86 1.77 14.05
N ILE A 270 -8.30 0.50 14.03
CA ILE A 270 -7.41 -0.66 14.20
C ILE A 270 -7.93 -1.85 13.36
N ALA A 271 -7.26 -2.11 12.22
CA ALA A 271 -7.01 -3.46 11.71
C ALA A 271 -5.94 -3.45 10.59
N PRO A 272 -4.66 -3.72 10.92
CA PRO A 272 -3.60 -4.02 9.94
C PRO A 272 -3.83 -5.32 9.13
N GLY A 273 -4.83 -6.13 9.52
CA GLY A 273 -5.10 -7.47 8.98
C GLY A 273 -6.16 -7.55 7.88
N LEU A 274 -6.47 -6.46 7.17
CA LEU A 274 -7.37 -6.46 6.01
C LEU A 274 -6.62 -6.39 4.64
N LEU A 275 -5.31 -6.65 4.66
CA LEU A 275 -4.48 -6.92 3.49
C LEU A 275 -4.05 -8.41 3.41
N SER A 276 -4.90 -9.30 3.91
CA SER A 276 -4.83 -10.75 3.68
C SER A 276 -6.02 -11.20 2.86
#